data_AF-A0A0T9QPU6-F1
#
_entry.id   AF-A0A0T9QPU6-F1
#
_cell.length_a   1.000
_cell.length_b   1.000
_cell.length_c   1.000
_cell.angle_alpha   90.00
_cell.angle_beta   90.00
_cell.angle_gamma   90.00
#
_symmetry.space_group_name_H-M   'P 1'
#
loop_
_entity.id
_entity.type
_entity.pdbx_description
1 polymer ?
#
loop_
_entity_poly.entity_id
_entity_poly.type
_entity_poly.pdbx_seq_one_letter_code
_entity_poly.pdbx_strand_id
1 'polypeptide(L)'
;MNIRCSHTGKIVSIISVSVFLSLSSVSIAHSTTNIIADVRAPVEQQADIKVESLSPLSKGVCHSLNCGEKTTVNIQTPDEYGLSHNKYSHFNAHSDNDVIILNNVLSGEVNGNPHLKNAAAQVILNEVVSPHASYLNGQVKLVGQDAHVIIANPSGINCSGCSFSNMSHIALTTGVPTFDSDNKLKSFVVTEGNISISNSGDGANVTKHQRSIEGKRVYLDLFSKSLTLAGKLHADDVFAVMGDVEINLASAGQKVTATRPAYLSPPVTPVSIDVVDIGGMYANKIRIYAEGDIVNSSDSGIISTGLLHMRAGGNIDNRHSYIEGRSVELYSRGVVNNKNGHINLNDKSTNKSNIRIVAKSLNNNQGNIYSEGGAGIYINTGESIKNEHGYIGLSNGIKNQQIKIKNGSGSVFLAANK
;
A
#
# COMPACT_ATOMS: atom_id res chain seq x y z
N MET A 1 -64.26 -20.06 -23.04
CA MET A 1 -64.35 -20.21 -24.50
C MET A 1 -63.90 -21.64 -24.82
N ASN A 2 -64.85 -22.55 -25.06
CA ASN A 2 -64.60 -23.98 -25.15
C ASN A 2 -64.30 -24.37 -26.60
N ILE A 3 -63.08 -24.83 -26.87
CA ILE A 3 -62.71 -25.38 -28.18
C ILE A 3 -63.02 -26.88 -28.16
N ARG A 4 -64.01 -27.31 -28.96
CA ARG A 4 -64.32 -28.72 -29.21
C ARG A 4 -63.47 -29.21 -30.39
N CYS A 5 -62.51 -30.11 -30.15
CA CYS A 5 -61.88 -30.90 -31.21
C CYS A 5 -62.64 -32.21 -31.41
N SER A 6 -63.05 -32.47 -32.65
CA SER A 6 -63.95 -33.57 -33.05
C SER A 6 -63.19 -34.80 -33.54
N HIS A 7 -62.46 -35.54 -32.69
CA HIS A 7 -62.08 -36.93 -32.99
C HIS A 7 -61.47 -37.69 -31.80
N THR A 8 -62.15 -37.67 -30.64
CA THR A 8 -62.07 -38.68 -29.56
C THR A 8 -62.91 -38.15 -28.40
N GLY A 9 -64.02 -38.82 -28.07
CA GLY A 9 -64.99 -38.36 -27.06
C GLY A 9 -64.47 -38.48 -25.62
N LYS A 10 -63.48 -37.67 -25.23
CA LYS A 10 -63.04 -37.53 -23.84
C LYS A 10 -63.14 -36.08 -23.38
N ILE A 11 -63.95 -35.86 -22.35
CA ILE A 11 -64.03 -34.62 -21.58
C ILE A 11 -62.83 -34.62 -20.63
N VAL A 12 -61.89 -33.71 -20.81
CA VAL A 12 -60.78 -33.51 -19.86
C VAL A 12 -61.11 -32.31 -18.98
N SER A 13 -61.28 -32.59 -17.69
CA SER A 13 -61.59 -31.64 -16.63
C SER A 13 -60.39 -30.74 -16.33
N ILE A 14 -60.63 -29.43 -16.22
CA ILE A 14 -59.65 -28.42 -15.82
C ILE A 14 -59.65 -28.36 -14.29
N ILE A 15 -58.74 -29.08 -13.64
CA ILE A 15 -58.46 -28.91 -12.20
C ILE A 15 -56.94 -28.94 -11.98
N SER A 16 -56.42 -27.75 -11.73
CA SER A 16 -55.32 -27.42 -10.80
C SER A 16 -54.05 -28.27 -10.82
N VAL A 17 -53.10 -27.91 -11.69
CA VAL A 17 -51.68 -28.25 -11.53
C VAL A 17 -50.91 -26.94 -11.27
N SER A 18 -51.01 -26.44 -10.05
CA SER A 18 -50.10 -25.43 -9.50
C SER A 18 -49.18 -26.15 -8.51
N VAL A 19 -48.24 -26.92 -9.05
CA VAL A 19 -47.21 -27.59 -8.26
C VAL A 19 -46.15 -26.54 -7.90
N PHE A 20 -46.14 -26.19 -6.61
CA PHE A 20 -45.04 -25.66 -5.82
C PHE A 20 -43.67 -25.55 -6.53
N LEU A 21 -43.34 -24.34 -6.98
CA LEU A 21 -41.96 -23.85 -6.98
C LEU A 21 -41.87 -22.63 -6.06
N SER A 22 -42.19 -22.83 -4.78
CA SER A 22 -41.69 -21.96 -3.71
C SER A 22 -40.29 -22.45 -3.33
N LEU A 23 -39.31 -22.16 -4.19
CA LEU A 23 -37.93 -22.08 -3.71
C LEU A 23 -37.87 -20.82 -2.86
N SER A 24 -38.11 -21.02 -1.57
CA SER A 24 -37.73 -20.10 -0.52
C SER A 24 -36.32 -19.59 -0.83
N SER A 25 -36.26 -18.29 -1.02
CA SER A 25 -35.09 -17.46 -0.93
C SER A 25 -34.36 -17.76 0.39
N VAL A 26 -33.44 -18.71 0.35
CA VAL A 26 -32.31 -18.72 1.27
C VAL A 26 -31.18 -18.02 0.52
N SER A 27 -31.30 -16.70 0.40
CA SER A 27 -30.09 -15.89 0.34
C SER A 27 -29.40 -16.12 1.67
N ILE A 28 -28.39 -16.99 1.69
CA ILE A 28 -27.41 -16.97 2.76
C ILE A 28 -26.67 -15.64 2.55
N ALA A 29 -27.23 -14.56 3.09
CA ALA A 29 -26.46 -13.37 3.38
C ALA A 29 -25.45 -13.82 4.44
N HIS A 30 -24.27 -14.26 3.97
CA HIS A 30 -23.11 -14.33 4.83
C HIS A 30 -22.85 -12.89 5.25
N SER A 31 -23.38 -12.50 6.41
CA SER A 31 -22.92 -11.33 7.14
C SER A 31 -21.50 -11.64 7.63
N THR A 32 -20.53 -11.56 6.72
CA THR A 32 -19.13 -11.42 7.10
C THR A 32 -19.01 -10.00 7.62
N THR A 33 -19.16 -9.85 8.93
CA THR A 33 -19.05 -8.54 9.60
C THR A 33 -17.67 -7.97 9.30
N ASN A 34 -17.66 -6.91 8.48
CA ASN A 34 -16.45 -6.29 7.93
C ASN A 34 -15.55 -5.70 9.04
N ILE A 35 -16.14 -5.00 10.01
CA ILE A 35 -15.41 -4.41 11.15
C ILE A 35 -16.06 -4.83 12.46
N ILE A 36 -15.24 -5.28 13.41
CA ILE A 36 -15.68 -5.73 14.73
C ILE A 36 -14.70 -5.18 15.78
N ALA A 37 -15.19 -4.33 16.69
CA ALA A 37 -14.43 -3.87 17.84
C ALA A 37 -14.02 -5.06 18.74
N ASP A 38 -12.84 -5.01 19.35
CA ASP A 38 -12.43 -6.04 20.30
C ASP A 38 -13.16 -5.84 21.63
N VAL A 39 -14.17 -6.67 21.90
CA VAL A 39 -14.97 -6.61 23.13
C VAL A 39 -14.17 -6.84 24.42
N ARG A 40 -12.93 -7.35 24.31
CA ARG A 40 -12.02 -7.57 25.43
C ARG A 40 -11.11 -6.37 25.70
N ALA A 41 -11.04 -5.40 24.78
CA ALA A 41 -10.30 -4.17 24.99
C ALA A 41 -11.00 -3.29 26.06
N PRO A 42 -10.30 -2.34 26.69
CA PRO A 42 -10.94 -1.30 27.48
C PRO A 42 -12.05 -0.58 26.70
N VAL A 43 -13.10 -0.13 27.38
CA VAL A 43 -14.30 0.46 26.72
C VAL A 43 -13.93 1.69 25.90
N GLU A 44 -12.98 2.48 26.38
CA GLU A 44 -12.38 3.63 25.71
C GLU A 44 -11.54 3.28 24.47
N GLN A 45 -11.36 2.00 24.17
CA GLN A 45 -10.70 1.49 22.96
C GLN A 45 -11.68 0.71 22.04
N GLN A 46 -12.96 0.58 22.40
CA GLN A 46 -13.96 -0.14 21.60
C GLN A 46 -14.79 0.83 20.75
N ALA A 47 -14.43 1.07 19.49
CA ALA A 47 -15.16 2.01 18.64
C ALA A 47 -16.65 1.66 18.46
N ASP A 48 -17.51 2.67 18.34
CA ASP A 48 -18.92 2.50 17.98
C ASP A 48 -19.04 2.31 16.45
N ILE A 49 -19.54 1.14 16.03
CA ILE A 49 -19.56 0.71 14.63
C ILE A 49 -21.00 0.64 14.13
N LYS A 50 -21.29 1.37 13.06
CA LYS A 50 -22.60 1.41 12.40
C LYS A 50 -22.47 0.90 10.97
N VAL A 51 -23.19 -0.17 10.65
CA VAL A 51 -23.20 -0.76 9.30
C VAL A 51 -24.50 -0.41 8.60
N GLU A 52 -24.39 0.16 7.40
CA GLU A 52 -25.49 0.49 6.50
C GLU A 52 -25.28 -0.30 5.21
N SER A 53 -26.16 -1.25 4.90
CA SER A 53 -26.14 -1.93 3.60
C SER A 53 -26.53 -0.96 2.48
N LEU A 54 -25.73 -0.88 1.43
CA LEU A 54 -26.07 -0.03 0.27
C LEU A 54 -27.18 -0.73 -0.53
N SER A 55 -28.34 -0.07 -0.66
CA SER A 55 -29.51 -0.68 -1.31
C SER A 55 -29.54 -0.42 -2.83
N PRO A 56 -29.95 -1.41 -3.67
CA PRO A 56 -30.02 -1.25 -5.13
C PRO A 56 -31.15 -0.31 -5.63
N LEU A 57 -31.95 0.27 -4.74
CA LEU A 57 -33.14 1.05 -5.09
C LEU A 57 -32.84 2.51 -5.51
N SER A 58 -31.60 2.97 -5.41
CA SER A 58 -31.13 4.20 -6.04
C SER A 58 -30.67 3.90 -7.48
N LYS A 59 -31.53 4.18 -8.47
CA LYS A 59 -31.22 4.04 -9.91
C LYS A 59 -29.86 4.68 -10.25
N GLY A 60 -28.88 3.84 -10.60
CA GLY A 60 -27.65 4.24 -11.30
C GLY A 60 -26.31 4.11 -10.57
N VAL A 61 -26.26 3.59 -9.34
CA VAL A 61 -24.99 3.57 -8.55
C VAL A 61 -24.32 2.19 -8.44
N CYS A 62 -25.07 1.09 -8.60
CA CYS A 62 -24.49 -0.25 -8.52
C CYS A 62 -24.22 -0.80 -9.93
N HIS A 63 -22.94 -0.92 -10.30
CA HIS A 63 -22.52 -1.54 -11.57
C HIS A 63 -22.59 -3.09 -11.53
N SER A 64 -22.84 -3.69 -10.36
CA SER A 64 -22.96 -5.14 -10.15
C SER A 64 -24.11 -5.51 -9.19
N LEU A 65 -24.40 -6.81 -9.08
CA LEU A 65 -25.37 -7.40 -8.13
C LEU A 65 -25.02 -7.18 -6.63
N ASN A 66 -23.86 -6.59 -6.32
CA ASN A 66 -23.43 -6.27 -4.95
C ASN A 66 -23.11 -4.77 -4.82
N CYS A 67 -23.91 -4.03 -4.07
CA CYS A 67 -23.71 -2.60 -3.85
C CYS A 67 -22.68 -2.29 -2.75
N GLY A 68 -22.14 -3.30 -2.05
CA GLY A 68 -21.21 -3.13 -0.94
C GLY A 68 -21.86 -2.69 0.38
N GLU A 69 -21.06 -2.58 1.43
CA GLU A 69 -21.46 -2.11 2.76
C GLU A 69 -20.79 -0.78 3.10
N LYS A 70 -21.55 0.14 3.70
CA LYS A 70 -21.00 1.35 4.31
C LYS A 70 -20.89 1.15 5.81
N THR A 71 -19.67 1.11 6.33
CA THR A 71 -19.40 0.99 7.77
C THR A 71 -18.87 2.30 8.31
N THR A 72 -19.62 2.95 9.19
CA THR A 72 -19.17 4.15 9.91
C THR A 72 -18.61 3.75 11.27
N VAL A 73 -17.36 4.11 11.50
CA VAL A 73 -16.63 3.93 12.76
C VAL A 73 -16.58 5.28 13.46
N ASN A 74 -17.37 5.42 14.52
CA ASN A 74 -17.20 6.48 15.50
C ASN A 74 -15.99 6.13 16.36
N ILE A 75 -14.85 6.70 16.00
CA ILE A 75 -13.58 6.52 16.72
C ILE A 75 -13.70 6.98 18.18
N GLN A 76 -12.87 6.43 19.04
CA GLN A 76 -12.85 6.77 20.45
C GLN A 76 -12.30 8.17 20.73
N THR A 77 -12.59 8.67 21.93
CA THR A 77 -12.11 9.98 22.40
C THR A 77 -10.58 10.02 22.35
N PRO A 78 -9.97 11.03 21.72
CA PRO A 78 -8.52 11.14 21.72
C PRO A 78 -7.98 11.39 23.13
N ASP A 79 -6.81 10.84 23.43
CA ASP A 79 -6.07 11.12 24.65
C ASP A 79 -5.53 12.57 24.68
N GLU A 80 -4.83 12.93 25.76
CA GLU A 80 -4.23 14.26 25.93
C GLU A 80 -3.18 14.61 24.86
N TYR A 81 -2.70 13.62 24.11
CA TYR A 81 -1.74 13.75 23.02
C TYR A 81 -2.39 13.71 21.63
N GLY A 82 -3.72 13.63 21.56
CA GLY A 82 -4.49 13.63 20.32
C GLY A 82 -4.63 12.27 19.64
N LEU A 83 -4.27 11.17 20.31
CA LEU A 83 -4.41 9.81 19.79
C LEU A 83 -5.78 9.22 20.13
N SER A 84 -6.55 8.86 19.11
CA SER A 84 -7.70 7.95 19.24
C SER A 84 -7.23 6.52 18.98
N HIS A 85 -7.23 5.68 20.01
CA HIS A 85 -6.82 4.29 19.93
C HIS A 85 -8.04 3.36 19.89
N ASN A 86 -8.23 2.69 18.77
CA ASN A 86 -9.38 1.84 18.50
C ASN A 86 -8.89 0.41 18.24
N LYS A 87 -9.40 -0.56 19.02
CA LYS A 87 -9.01 -1.97 18.94
C LYS A 87 -10.10 -2.82 18.31
N TYR A 88 -9.68 -3.74 17.47
CA TYR A 88 -10.55 -4.58 16.66
C TYR A 88 -10.16 -6.05 16.75
N SER A 89 -11.16 -6.92 16.66
CA SER A 89 -10.93 -8.32 16.29
C SER A 89 -10.84 -8.49 14.77
N HIS A 90 -11.57 -7.65 14.02
CA HIS A 90 -11.58 -7.64 12.55
C HIS A 90 -11.66 -6.20 12.05
N PHE A 91 -10.85 -5.88 11.05
CA PHE A 91 -10.89 -4.60 10.34
C PHE A 91 -10.72 -4.89 8.84
N ASN A 92 -11.84 -5.15 8.17
CA ASN A 92 -11.92 -5.59 6.79
C ASN A 92 -12.89 -4.73 5.98
N ALA A 93 -12.68 -4.71 4.67
CA ALA A 93 -13.60 -4.32 3.62
C ALA A 93 -13.54 -5.43 2.56
N HIS A 94 -14.44 -6.39 2.61
CA HIS A 94 -14.35 -7.60 1.77
C HIS A 94 -14.69 -7.35 0.28
N SER A 95 -15.56 -6.39 -0.03
CA SER A 95 -15.87 -5.99 -1.40
C SER A 95 -15.13 -4.71 -1.79
N ASP A 96 -14.83 -4.58 -3.08
CA ASP A 96 -14.41 -3.33 -3.73
C ASP A 96 -15.40 -2.16 -3.56
N ASN A 97 -16.69 -2.45 -3.40
CA ASN A 97 -17.75 -1.46 -3.16
C ASN A 97 -17.93 -1.12 -1.66
N ASP A 98 -17.22 -1.78 -0.76
CA ASP A 98 -17.32 -1.48 0.67
C ASP A 98 -16.66 -0.13 0.99
N VAL A 99 -17.27 0.63 1.90
CA VAL A 99 -16.76 1.93 2.35
C VAL A 99 -16.69 1.97 3.87
N ILE A 100 -15.47 2.07 4.39
CA ILE A 100 -15.19 2.32 5.80
C ILE A 100 -15.04 3.82 6.01
N ILE A 101 -15.87 4.41 6.86
CA ILE A 101 -15.82 5.82 7.24
C ILE A 101 -15.28 5.94 8.67
N LEU A 102 -14.09 6.52 8.82
CA LEU A 102 -13.56 6.94 10.11
C LEU A 102 -14.13 8.32 10.44
N ASN A 103 -14.97 8.41 11.47
CA ASN A 103 -15.67 9.64 11.83
C ASN A 103 -14.89 10.50 12.82
N ASN A 104 -14.19 11.51 12.31
CA ASN A 104 -13.42 12.50 13.07
C ASN A 104 -14.11 13.88 13.11
N VAL A 105 -15.45 13.89 13.05
CA VAL A 105 -16.29 15.10 13.14
C VAL A 105 -16.62 15.37 14.61
N LEU A 106 -16.52 16.62 15.06
CA LEU A 106 -16.85 17.00 16.45
C LEU A 106 -18.32 16.70 16.77
N SER A 107 -18.62 16.32 18.03
CA SER A 107 -19.95 15.86 18.43
C SER A 107 -21.05 16.91 18.25
N GLY A 108 -20.69 18.21 18.25
CA GLY A 108 -21.63 19.33 18.06
C GLY A 108 -21.99 19.62 16.60
N GLU A 109 -21.33 18.97 15.64
CA GLU A 109 -21.58 19.15 14.21
C GLU A 109 -22.59 18.10 13.68
N VAL A 110 -23.11 18.33 12.47
CA VAL A 110 -24.04 17.41 11.81
C VAL A 110 -23.34 16.07 11.53
N ASN A 111 -23.95 14.96 11.94
CA ASN A 111 -23.34 13.61 11.91
C ASN A 111 -22.05 13.50 12.75
N GLY A 112 -21.91 14.36 13.77
CA GLY A 112 -20.79 14.36 14.69
C GLY A 112 -20.59 13.04 15.40
N ASN A 113 -19.33 12.70 15.66
CA ASN A 113 -18.97 11.57 16.48
C ASN A 113 -19.26 11.91 17.97
N PRO A 114 -20.12 11.15 18.66
CA PRO A 114 -20.51 11.45 20.05
C PRO A 114 -19.34 11.38 21.05
N HIS A 115 -18.23 10.73 20.71
CA HIS A 115 -17.02 10.67 21.53
C HIS A 115 -16.18 11.97 21.44
N LEU A 116 -16.27 12.71 20.35
CA LEU A 116 -15.40 13.86 20.06
C LEU A 116 -16.00 15.19 20.56
N LYS A 117 -16.20 15.31 21.87
CA LYS A 117 -16.88 16.46 22.49
C LYS A 117 -16.04 17.75 22.46
N ASN A 118 -14.75 17.62 22.73
CA ASN A 118 -13.86 18.76 22.96
C ASN A 118 -12.86 18.97 21.82
N ALA A 119 -12.36 17.87 21.24
CA ALA A 119 -11.35 17.88 20.20
C ALA A 119 -11.50 16.68 19.26
N ALA A 120 -11.12 16.88 18.01
CA ALA A 120 -10.92 15.82 17.04
C ALA A 120 -9.56 15.15 17.24
N ALA A 121 -9.43 13.90 16.80
CA ALA A 121 -8.17 13.16 16.86
C ALA A 121 -7.16 13.74 15.85
N GLN A 122 -5.89 13.80 16.27
CA GLN A 122 -4.75 14.12 15.40
C GLN A 122 -4.13 12.84 14.80
N VAL A 123 -4.21 11.73 15.55
CA VAL A 123 -3.80 10.39 15.14
C VAL A 123 -4.95 9.43 15.44
N ILE A 124 -5.29 8.58 14.47
CA ILE A 124 -6.31 7.54 14.61
C ILE A 124 -5.63 6.20 14.42
N LEU A 125 -5.40 5.48 15.51
CA LEU A 125 -4.84 4.14 15.49
C LEU A 125 -5.96 3.12 15.45
N ASN A 126 -6.01 2.33 14.39
CA ASN A 126 -6.87 1.17 14.26
C ASN A 126 -6.02 -0.09 14.40
N GLU A 127 -6.07 -0.73 15.57
CA GLU A 127 -5.23 -1.88 15.91
C GLU A 127 -6.06 -3.16 15.91
N VAL A 128 -5.70 -4.12 15.06
CA VAL A 128 -6.28 -5.47 15.09
C VAL A 128 -5.45 -6.34 16.03
N VAL A 129 -6.10 -6.88 17.05
CA VAL A 129 -5.48 -7.67 18.13
C VAL A 129 -5.89 -9.15 18.07
N SER A 130 -6.15 -9.64 16.86
CA SER A 130 -6.53 -11.03 16.56
C SER A 130 -5.47 -11.70 15.67
N PRO A 131 -5.48 -13.05 15.56
CA PRO A 131 -4.57 -13.78 14.68
C PRO A 131 -4.99 -13.70 13.19
N HIS A 132 -5.95 -12.85 12.83
CA HIS A 132 -6.50 -12.76 11.48
C HIS A 132 -5.96 -11.52 10.76
N ALA A 133 -5.42 -11.72 9.56
CA ALA A 133 -5.02 -10.64 8.68
C ALA A 133 -6.23 -9.78 8.26
N SER A 134 -5.96 -8.50 7.98
CA SER A 134 -6.95 -7.59 7.42
C SER A 134 -7.09 -7.77 5.91
N TYR A 135 -8.32 -7.71 5.40
CA TYR A 135 -8.62 -7.70 3.97
C TYR A 135 -9.28 -6.38 3.61
N LEU A 136 -8.58 -5.52 2.89
CA LEU A 136 -9.01 -4.21 2.46
C LEU A 136 -9.18 -4.22 0.95
N ASN A 137 -10.38 -4.49 0.46
CA ASN A 137 -10.68 -4.48 -0.97
C ASN A 137 -11.42 -3.19 -1.37
N GLY A 138 -12.12 -2.57 -0.42
CA GLY A 138 -12.89 -1.35 -0.62
C GLY A 138 -12.15 -0.05 -0.28
N GLN A 139 -12.93 0.97 0.07
CA GLN A 139 -12.44 2.30 0.42
C GLN A 139 -12.38 2.51 1.93
N VAL A 140 -11.30 3.12 2.41
CA VAL A 140 -11.24 3.74 3.75
C VAL A 140 -11.20 5.26 3.57
N LYS A 141 -12.12 5.94 4.26
CA LYS A 141 -12.36 7.38 4.14
C LYS A 141 -12.36 8.04 5.51
N LEU A 142 -11.68 9.17 5.62
CA LEU A 142 -11.79 10.05 6.79
C LEU A 142 -12.86 11.12 6.55
N VAL A 143 -13.68 11.41 7.55
CA VAL A 143 -14.60 12.56 7.57
C VAL A 143 -14.33 13.43 8.78
N GLY A 144 -14.57 14.74 8.66
CA GLY A 144 -14.23 15.71 9.70
C GLY A 144 -12.80 16.24 9.56
N GLN A 145 -12.15 16.48 10.69
CA GLN A 145 -10.80 17.05 10.72
C GLN A 145 -9.75 16.08 10.19
N ASP A 146 -8.75 16.59 9.48
CA ASP A 146 -7.62 15.80 8.93
C ASP A 146 -6.80 15.20 10.08
N ALA A 147 -6.43 13.92 9.95
CA ALA A 147 -5.69 13.16 10.95
C ALA A 147 -4.70 12.22 10.26
N HIS A 148 -3.68 11.76 11.00
CA HIS A 148 -2.86 10.62 10.57
C HIS A 148 -3.64 9.33 10.89
N VAL A 149 -4.04 8.59 9.85
CA VAL A 149 -4.73 7.31 10.03
C VAL A 149 -3.73 6.17 10.02
N ILE A 150 -3.81 5.27 10.99
CA ILE A 150 -2.94 4.10 11.08
C ILE A 150 -3.83 2.86 11.12
N ILE A 151 -3.53 1.87 10.27
CA ILE A 151 -4.11 0.53 10.32
C ILE A 151 -2.98 -0.43 10.68
N ALA A 152 -3.02 -0.96 11.89
CA ALA A 152 -2.03 -1.85 12.46
C ALA A 152 -2.60 -3.26 12.61
N ASN A 153 -2.03 -4.24 11.93
CA ASN A 153 -2.39 -5.64 12.08
C ASN A 153 -1.13 -6.54 11.98
N PRO A 154 -0.58 -7.01 13.11
CA PRO A 154 0.59 -7.89 13.12
C PRO A 154 0.43 -9.18 12.31
N SER A 155 -0.80 -9.68 12.18
CA SER A 155 -1.10 -10.89 11.40
C SER A 155 -1.02 -10.67 9.88
N GLY A 156 -0.95 -9.42 9.41
CA GLY A 156 -0.83 -9.05 8.00
C GLY A 156 -1.97 -8.17 7.49
N ILE A 157 -1.74 -7.53 6.35
CA ILE A 157 -2.71 -6.66 5.67
C ILE A 157 -2.70 -6.99 4.18
N ASN A 158 -3.85 -7.40 3.64
CA ASN A 158 -4.06 -7.61 2.23
C ASN A 158 -4.88 -6.44 1.69
N CYS A 159 -4.35 -5.71 0.71
CA CYS A 159 -5.05 -4.66 0.00
C CYS A 159 -5.19 -5.03 -1.48
N SER A 160 -6.43 -5.27 -1.91
CA SER A 160 -6.76 -5.65 -3.28
C SER A 160 -7.54 -4.53 -3.95
N GLY A 161 -6.83 -3.64 -4.66
CA GLY A 161 -7.43 -2.45 -5.26
C GLY A 161 -7.98 -1.43 -4.26
N CYS A 162 -7.50 -1.44 -3.01
CA CYS A 162 -8.04 -0.57 -1.96
C CYS A 162 -7.79 0.91 -2.23
N SER A 163 -8.66 1.77 -1.69
CA SER A 163 -8.48 3.21 -1.80
C SER A 163 -8.56 3.94 -0.46
N PHE A 164 -7.70 4.94 -0.31
CA PHE A 164 -7.64 5.80 0.87
C PHE A 164 -7.97 7.23 0.46
N SER A 165 -8.91 7.88 1.15
CA SER A 165 -9.34 9.23 0.79
C SER A 165 -9.59 10.17 1.96
N ASN A 166 -9.49 11.47 1.69
CA ASN A 166 -9.74 12.57 2.64
C ASN A 166 -8.83 12.60 3.88
N MET A 167 -7.71 11.89 3.83
CA MET A 167 -6.67 11.92 4.85
C MET A 167 -5.34 12.31 4.22
N SER A 168 -4.58 13.18 4.87
CA SER A 168 -3.26 13.57 4.37
C SER A 168 -2.22 12.46 4.52
N HIS A 169 -2.32 11.66 5.58
CA HIS A 169 -1.35 10.62 5.91
C HIS A 169 -2.09 9.34 6.29
N ILE A 170 -1.66 8.23 5.70
CA ILE A 170 -2.07 6.90 6.15
C ILE A 170 -0.86 5.99 6.28
N ALA A 171 -0.80 5.22 7.36
CA ALA A 171 0.16 4.16 7.56
C ALA A 171 -0.55 2.79 7.60
N LEU A 172 -0.07 1.85 6.79
CA LEU A 172 -0.38 0.43 6.94
C LEU A 172 0.81 -0.24 7.63
N THR A 173 0.56 -0.94 8.73
CA THR A 173 1.64 -1.59 9.47
C THR A 173 1.28 -2.97 10.00
N THR A 174 2.27 -3.88 10.00
CA THR A 174 2.23 -5.14 10.75
C THR A 174 3.00 -5.05 12.06
N GLY A 175 3.38 -3.83 12.47
CA GLY A 175 4.04 -3.58 13.73
C GLY A 175 3.05 -3.52 14.89
N VAL A 176 3.45 -4.06 16.03
CA VAL A 176 2.75 -3.89 17.30
C VAL A 176 3.03 -2.46 17.81
N PRO A 177 1.99 -1.65 18.11
CA PRO A 177 2.20 -0.33 18.70
C PRO A 177 2.79 -0.46 20.10
N THR A 178 3.75 0.41 20.42
CA THR A 178 4.40 0.50 21.73
C THR A 178 4.24 1.90 22.29
N PHE A 179 4.13 1.97 23.60
CA PHE A 179 3.84 3.19 24.35
C PHE A 179 4.98 3.47 25.32
N ASP A 180 5.25 4.74 25.60
CA ASP A 180 6.22 5.15 26.61
C ASP A 180 5.63 5.08 28.05
N SER A 181 6.39 5.56 29.04
CA SER A 181 5.98 5.56 30.45
C SER A 181 4.75 6.42 30.74
N ASP A 182 4.43 7.38 29.87
CA ASP A 182 3.28 8.29 30.00
C ASP A 182 2.08 7.78 29.17
N ASN A 183 2.11 6.50 28.76
CA ASN A 183 1.14 5.86 27.86
C ASN A 183 1.02 6.54 26.50
N LYS A 184 2.09 7.19 26.03
CA LYS A 184 2.12 7.91 24.76
C LYS A 184 2.57 6.99 23.63
N LEU A 185 1.88 7.00 22.49
CA LEU A 185 2.29 6.17 21.33
C LEU A 185 3.69 6.60 20.85
N LYS A 186 4.65 5.68 20.96
CA LYS A 186 6.07 5.93 20.77
C LYS A 186 6.60 5.36 19.47
N SER A 187 6.29 4.10 19.20
CA SER A 187 6.90 3.34 18.11
C SER A 187 6.05 2.15 17.68
N PHE A 188 6.33 1.61 16.50
CA PHE A 188 5.83 0.31 16.03
C PHE A 188 6.98 -0.69 15.97
N VAL A 189 6.80 -1.86 16.59
CA VAL A 189 7.77 -2.96 16.54
C VAL A 189 7.28 -3.98 15.53
N VAL A 190 8.02 -4.13 14.44
CA VAL A 190 7.72 -5.04 13.33
C VAL A 190 8.62 -6.26 13.45
N THR A 191 8.02 -7.44 13.58
CA THR A 191 8.74 -8.73 13.63
C THR A 191 8.12 -9.78 12.72
N GLU A 192 6.85 -9.61 12.34
CA GLU A 192 6.08 -10.54 11.52
C GLU A 192 5.05 -9.80 10.65
N GLY A 193 4.27 -10.58 9.88
CA GLY A 193 3.20 -10.07 9.03
C GLY A 193 3.67 -9.52 7.68
N ASN A 194 2.90 -9.83 6.64
CA ASN A 194 3.10 -9.30 5.30
C ASN A 194 2.08 -8.21 4.99
N ILE A 195 2.51 -7.16 4.28
CA ILE A 195 1.58 -6.31 3.52
C ILE A 195 1.57 -6.81 2.08
N SER A 196 0.41 -7.19 1.58
CA SER A 196 0.22 -7.62 0.19
C SER A 196 -0.65 -6.59 -0.54
N ILE A 197 -0.15 -6.09 -1.66
CA ILE A 197 -0.87 -5.19 -2.56
C ILE A 197 -1.12 -5.90 -3.89
N SER A 198 -2.38 -6.06 -4.26
CA SER A 198 -2.82 -6.56 -5.56
C SER A 198 -3.78 -5.57 -6.23
N ASN A 199 -4.03 -5.77 -7.52
CA ASN A 199 -5.21 -5.16 -8.14
C ASN A 199 -6.47 -5.88 -7.63
N SER A 200 -7.63 -5.27 -7.77
CA SER A 200 -8.92 -5.95 -7.53
C SER A 200 -9.03 -7.21 -8.42
N GLY A 201 -9.88 -8.16 -8.02
CA GLY A 201 -10.03 -9.44 -8.72
C GLY A 201 -10.43 -9.33 -10.20
N ASP A 202 -11.04 -8.23 -10.62
CA ASP A 202 -11.39 -7.92 -12.01
C ASP A 202 -10.30 -7.12 -12.76
N GLY A 203 -9.23 -6.73 -12.07
CA GLY A 203 -8.12 -5.92 -12.58
C GLY A 203 -8.46 -4.44 -12.82
N ALA A 204 -9.68 -3.99 -12.50
CA ALA A 204 -10.14 -2.63 -12.81
C ALA A 204 -9.65 -1.59 -11.78
N ASN A 205 -9.61 -1.97 -10.51
CA ASN A 205 -9.18 -1.10 -9.41
C ASN A 205 -7.73 -1.40 -9.02
N VAL A 206 -6.94 -0.32 -8.95
CA VAL A 206 -5.57 -0.33 -8.45
C VAL A 206 -5.54 0.37 -7.10
N THR A 207 -4.52 0.11 -6.30
CA THR A 207 -4.41 0.70 -4.97
C THR A 207 -4.05 2.17 -5.08
N LYS A 208 -4.82 3.04 -4.41
CA LYS A 208 -4.60 4.50 -4.48
C LYS A 208 -4.80 5.21 -3.15
N HIS A 209 -3.91 6.16 -2.85
CA HIS A 209 -4.16 7.19 -1.85
C HIS A 209 -4.37 8.53 -2.56
N GLN A 210 -5.51 9.17 -2.35
CA GLN A 210 -5.87 10.43 -3.00
C GLN A 210 -6.53 11.40 -2.02
N ARG A 211 -6.33 12.71 -2.24
CA ARG A 211 -7.07 13.76 -1.53
C ARG A 211 -7.83 14.61 -2.54
N SER A 212 -9.06 14.99 -2.20
CA SER A 212 -9.90 15.84 -3.04
C SER A 212 -9.38 17.28 -3.19
N ILE A 213 -8.41 17.69 -2.35
CA ILE A 213 -7.90 19.06 -2.33
C ILE A 213 -6.69 19.17 -3.26
N GLU A 214 -6.89 19.85 -4.38
CA GLU A 214 -5.86 20.14 -5.37
C GLU A 214 -4.63 20.83 -4.75
N GLY A 215 -3.43 20.41 -5.16
CA GLY A 215 -2.16 20.98 -4.72
C GLY A 215 -1.65 20.52 -3.34
N LYS A 216 -2.38 19.67 -2.61
CA LYS A 216 -1.89 19.08 -1.34
C LYS A 216 -1.43 17.64 -1.55
N ARG A 217 -0.19 17.35 -1.17
CA ARG A 217 0.37 15.99 -1.21
C ARG A 217 -0.27 15.06 -0.19
N VAL A 218 -0.39 13.80 -0.57
CA VAL A 218 -0.77 12.68 0.32
C VAL A 218 0.39 11.71 0.56
N TYR A 219 0.43 11.14 1.77
CA TYR A 219 1.53 10.31 2.24
C TYR A 219 1.02 8.92 2.62
N LEU A 220 1.62 7.90 2.01
CA LEU A 220 1.38 6.51 2.33
C LEU A 220 2.65 5.88 2.92
N ASP A 221 2.52 5.45 4.16
CA ASP A 221 3.56 4.73 4.88
C ASP A 221 3.25 3.22 4.92
N LEU A 222 4.24 2.38 4.64
CA LEU A 222 4.12 0.91 4.62
C LEU A 222 5.19 0.29 5.52
N PHE A 223 4.79 -0.32 6.63
CA PHE A 223 5.71 -0.82 7.66
C PHE A 223 5.44 -2.28 7.98
N SER A 224 6.26 -3.20 7.50
CA SER A 224 5.95 -4.64 7.63
C SER A 224 7.17 -5.54 7.63
N LYS A 225 7.03 -6.80 8.04
CA LYS A 225 8.14 -7.74 7.96
C LYS A 225 8.55 -7.97 6.49
N SER A 226 7.55 -8.05 5.61
CA SER A 226 7.73 -8.10 4.16
C SER A 226 6.59 -7.40 3.42
N LEU A 227 6.89 -6.91 2.22
CA LEU A 227 5.94 -6.28 1.30
C LEU A 227 5.89 -7.05 -0.03
N THR A 228 4.69 -7.40 -0.48
CA THR A 228 4.45 -7.99 -1.80
C THR A 228 3.61 -7.05 -2.64
N LEU A 229 4.05 -6.77 -3.86
CA LEU A 229 3.41 -5.87 -4.81
C LEU A 229 3.13 -6.63 -6.12
N ALA A 230 1.96 -7.29 -6.19
CA ALA A 230 1.42 -7.94 -7.39
C ALA A 230 0.37 -7.07 -8.12
N GLY A 231 0.18 -5.84 -7.65
CA GLY A 231 -0.69 -4.84 -8.24
C GLY A 231 -0.04 -3.47 -8.29
N LYS A 232 -0.73 -2.51 -8.89
CA LYS A 232 -0.23 -1.13 -8.95
C LYS A 232 -0.62 -0.37 -7.70
N LEU A 233 0.35 0.33 -7.12
CA LEU A 233 0.21 1.24 -6.01
C LEU A 233 0.48 2.68 -6.46
N HIS A 234 -0.48 3.58 -6.27
CA HIS A 234 -0.34 5.00 -6.57
C HIS A 234 -0.52 5.89 -5.32
N ALA A 235 0.42 6.80 -5.07
CA ALA A 235 0.33 7.83 -4.04
C ALA A 235 1.23 9.04 -4.41
N ASP A 236 1.20 10.14 -3.65
CA ASP A 236 2.14 11.26 -3.91
C ASP A 236 3.51 11.02 -3.25
N ASP A 237 3.55 10.53 -2.01
CA ASP A 237 4.77 10.13 -1.29
C ASP A 237 4.54 8.73 -0.73
N VAL A 238 5.42 7.79 -1.09
CA VAL A 238 5.46 6.45 -0.50
C VAL A 238 6.72 6.31 0.33
N PHE A 239 6.55 5.88 1.57
CA PHE A 239 7.65 5.56 2.45
C PHE A 239 7.46 4.16 3.05
N ALA A 240 8.35 3.24 2.65
CA ALA A 240 8.25 1.84 3.00
C ALA A 240 9.45 1.40 3.85
N VAL A 241 9.19 0.72 4.96
CA VAL A 241 10.21 0.13 5.84
C VAL A 241 9.89 -1.34 6.09
N MET A 242 10.82 -2.23 5.72
CA MET A 242 10.63 -3.68 5.78
C MET A 242 11.73 -4.39 6.54
N GLY A 243 11.36 -5.41 7.32
CA GLY A 243 12.27 -6.27 8.10
C GLY A 243 11.90 -6.32 9.59
N ASP A 244 12.85 -6.79 10.42
CA ASP A 244 12.80 -6.68 11.88
C ASP A 244 13.24 -5.28 12.31
N VAL A 245 12.27 -4.40 12.52
CA VAL A 245 12.51 -2.97 12.74
C VAL A 245 11.63 -2.39 13.84
N GLU A 246 12.20 -1.47 14.60
CA GLU A 246 11.44 -0.54 15.43
C GLU A 246 11.36 0.81 14.72
N ILE A 247 10.14 1.29 14.52
CA ILE A 247 9.83 2.52 13.82
C ILE A 247 9.35 3.54 14.83
N ASN A 248 10.24 4.46 15.19
CA ASN A 248 9.94 5.54 16.12
C ASN A 248 9.15 6.66 15.45
N LEU A 249 8.19 7.22 16.18
CA LEU A 249 7.43 8.40 15.76
C LEU A 249 8.21 9.69 16.06
N ALA A 250 8.05 10.70 15.19
CA ALA A 250 8.77 11.98 15.23
C ALA A 250 8.69 12.69 16.59
N SER A 251 7.49 12.66 17.12
CA SER A 251 7.05 13.24 18.38
C SER A 251 5.71 12.59 18.63
N ALA A 252 5.53 12.10 19.85
CA ALA A 252 4.37 11.29 20.12
C ALA A 252 3.08 12.15 20.08
N GLY A 253 2.00 11.59 19.50
CA GLY A 253 0.80 12.34 19.10
C GLY A 253 0.91 13.13 17.78
N GLN A 254 2.10 13.21 17.17
CA GLN A 254 2.29 13.88 15.88
C GLN A 254 2.37 12.89 14.71
N LYS A 255 2.31 13.43 13.48
CA LYS A 255 2.43 12.66 12.24
C LYS A 255 3.64 11.72 12.29
N VAL A 256 3.48 10.48 11.82
CA VAL A 256 4.59 9.56 11.62
C VAL A 256 5.66 10.27 10.77
N THR A 257 6.82 10.50 11.35
CA THR A 257 8.05 10.67 10.58
C THR A 257 9.01 9.63 11.14
N ALA A 258 9.21 8.55 10.41
CA ALA A 258 10.15 7.55 10.86
C ALA A 258 11.56 8.14 10.82
N THR A 259 12.19 8.21 11.98
CA THR A 259 13.64 8.31 12.07
C THR A 259 14.26 7.00 11.59
N ARG A 260 15.42 7.12 10.92
CA ARG A 260 16.20 6.04 10.31
C ARG A 260 16.05 4.71 11.08
N PRO A 261 15.50 3.64 10.48
CA PRO A 261 15.22 2.40 11.20
C PRO A 261 16.50 1.86 11.85
N ALA A 262 16.41 1.53 13.14
CA ALA A 262 17.40 0.73 13.82
C ALA A 262 17.05 -0.73 13.51
N TYR A 263 17.91 -1.40 12.73
CA TYR A 263 17.76 -2.84 12.48
C TYR A 263 18.00 -3.58 13.80
N LEU A 264 17.06 -4.44 14.19
CA LEU A 264 17.11 -5.16 15.47
C LEU A 264 18.05 -6.37 15.43
N SER A 265 18.52 -6.78 14.23
CA SER A 265 19.43 -7.90 14.02
C SER A 265 20.18 -7.79 12.68
N PRO A 266 21.23 -8.60 12.44
CA PRO A 266 21.74 -8.84 11.08
C PRO A 266 20.61 -9.45 10.21
N PRO A 267 20.53 -9.12 8.91
CA PRO A 267 19.42 -9.55 8.06
C PRO A 267 19.20 -11.07 8.10
N VAL A 268 18.07 -11.48 8.67
CA VAL A 268 17.62 -12.90 8.71
C VAL A 268 16.61 -13.18 7.58
N THR A 269 16.02 -12.15 6.97
CA THR A 269 15.08 -12.28 5.85
C THR A 269 15.81 -12.13 4.51
N PRO A 270 15.74 -13.12 3.60
CA PRO A 270 16.38 -12.99 2.29
C PRO A 270 15.67 -11.95 1.43
N VAL A 271 14.34 -11.85 1.47
CA VAL A 271 13.54 -10.90 0.66
C VAL A 271 12.63 -10.08 1.57
N SER A 272 12.74 -8.76 1.50
CA SER A 272 11.91 -7.81 2.24
C SER A 272 10.83 -7.18 1.37
N ILE A 273 11.11 -6.99 0.08
CA ILE A 273 10.15 -6.47 -0.89
C ILE A 273 10.21 -7.33 -2.15
N ASP A 274 9.03 -7.73 -2.64
CA ASP A 274 8.88 -8.46 -3.89
C ASP A 274 7.83 -7.77 -4.78
N VAL A 275 8.25 -7.26 -5.94
CA VAL A 275 7.40 -6.61 -6.94
C VAL A 275 7.35 -7.47 -8.19
N VAL A 276 6.14 -7.90 -8.58
CA VAL A 276 5.89 -8.94 -9.58
C VAL A 276 4.70 -8.62 -10.48
N ASP A 277 4.52 -9.40 -11.55
CA ASP A 277 3.31 -9.49 -12.38
C ASP A 277 2.73 -8.15 -12.90
N ILE A 278 3.57 -7.31 -13.53
CA ILE A 278 3.21 -5.96 -14.04
C ILE A 278 2.73 -4.99 -12.93
N GLY A 279 2.84 -5.41 -11.67
CA GLY A 279 2.64 -4.58 -10.49
C GLY A 279 3.65 -3.43 -10.44
N GLY A 280 3.54 -2.61 -9.40
CA GLY A 280 4.49 -1.52 -9.25
C GLY A 280 4.12 -0.47 -8.23
N MET A 281 5.09 0.37 -7.93
CA MET A 281 4.96 1.52 -7.04
C MET A 281 5.17 2.80 -7.83
N TYR A 282 4.17 3.67 -7.84
CA TYR A 282 4.12 4.87 -8.66
C TYR A 282 3.82 6.09 -7.78
N ALA A 283 4.80 6.97 -7.59
CA ALA A 283 4.60 8.14 -6.73
C ALA A 283 5.44 9.36 -7.09
N ASN A 284 5.09 10.54 -6.60
CA ASN A 284 5.98 11.70 -6.75
C ASN A 284 7.26 11.58 -5.92
N LYS A 285 7.24 10.82 -4.82
CA LYS A 285 8.46 10.49 -4.07
C LYS A 285 8.35 9.06 -3.53
N ILE A 286 9.43 8.29 -3.67
CA ILE A 286 9.52 6.92 -3.16
C ILE A 286 10.75 6.84 -2.26
N ARG A 287 10.56 6.36 -1.03
CA ARG A 287 11.65 6.08 -0.08
C ARG A 287 11.46 4.68 0.47
N ILE A 288 12.44 3.82 0.27
CA ILE A 288 12.38 2.41 0.67
C ILE A 288 13.59 2.09 1.55
N TYR A 289 13.33 1.43 2.68
CA TYR A 289 14.33 0.86 3.57
C TYR A 289 13.99 -0.61 3.82
N ALA A 290 14.78 -1.51 3.27
CA ALA A 290 14.64 -2.95 3.45
C ALA A 290 15.82 -3.47 4.28
N GLU A 291 15.55 -4.36 5.23
CA GLU A 291 16.58 -5.13 5.93
C GLU A 291 17.24 -6.16 5.00
N GLY A 292 16.45 -6.87 4.19
CA GLY A 292 16.89 -7.88 3.23
C GLY A 292 16.97 -7.35 1.79
N ASP A 293 16.67 -8.24 0.83
CA ASP A 293 16.67 -7.92 -0.59
C ASP A 293 15.41 -7.14 -1.01
N ILE A 294 15.57 -6.31 -2.04
CA ILE A 294 14.46 -5.72 -2.80
C ILE A 294 14.46 -6.34 -4.19
N VAL A 295 13.37 -7.01 -4.56
CA VAL A 295 13.20 -7.67 -5.85
C VAL A 295 12.14 -6.95 -6.67
N ASN A 296 12.50 -6.55 -7.88
CA ASN A 296 11.65 -5.91 -8.89
C ASN A 296 11.78 -6.72 -10.20
N SER A 297 10.72 -7.43 -10.57
CA SER A 297 10.75 -8.42 -11.65
C SER A 297 9.46 -8.46 -12.47
N SER A 298 9.47 -9.21 -13.58
CA SER A 298 8.27 -9.49 -14.39
C SER A 298 7.59 -8.23 -14.94
N ASP A 299 8.35 -7.39 -15.64
CA ASP A 299 7.89 -6.15 -16.28
C ASP A 299 7.26 -5.12 -15.34
N SER A 300 7.56 -5.24 -14.04
CA SER A 300 7.09 -4.31 -13.01
C SER A 300 7.89 -3.00 -12.99
N GLY A 301 7.35 -2.01 -12.26
CA GLY A 301 7.95 -0.68 -12.15
C GLY A 301 7.98 -0.13 -10.73
N ILE A 302 9.14 0.37 -10.30
CA ILE A 302 9.28 1.29 -9.18
C ILE A 302 9.60 2.66 -9.77
N ILE A 303 8.57 3.48 -9.96
CA ILE A 303 8.64 4.69 -10.78
C ILE A 303 8.26 5.91 -9.94
N SER A 304 9.18 6.86 -9.83
CA SER A 304 8.95 8.13 -9.16
C SER A 304 9.00 9.32 -10.13
N THR A 305 8.09 10.29 -10.01
CA THR A 305 8.24 11.59 -10.74
C THR A 305 9.18 12.57 -10.03
N GLY A 306 9.70 12.20 -8.86
CA GLY A 306 10.62 13.00 -8.05
C GLY A 306 11.81 12.17 -7.58
N LEU A 307 12.05 12.15 -6.27
CA LEU A 307 13.13 11.36 -5.70
C LEU A 307 12.68 9.91 -5.50
N LEU A 308 13.44 8.97 -6.06
CA LEU A 308 13.42 7.56 -5.72
C LEU A 308 14.69 7.25 -4.91
N HIS A 309 14.52 6.85 -3.65
CA HIS A 309 15.62 6.46 -2.77
C HIS A 309 15.37 5.07 -2.19
N MET A 310 16.25 4.12 -2.46
CA MET A 310 16.16 2.75 -1.97
C MET A 310 17.40 2.39 -1.17
N ARG A 311 17.20 1.80 0.00
CA ARG A 311 18.25 1.21 0.82
C ARG A 311 17.91 -0.24 1.13
N ALA A 312 18.79 -1.17 0.76
CA ALA A 312 18.67 -2.59 1.07
C ALA A 312 19.86 -3.05 1.92
N GLY A 313 19.59 -3.78 3.00
CA GLY A 313 20.62 -4.53 3.71
C GLY A 313 21.08 -5.78 2.97
N GLY A 314 20.30 -6.24 1.98
CA GLY A 314 20.67 -7.23 0.99
C GLY A 314 20.91 -6.64 -0.41
N ASN A 315 20.51 -7.38 -1.45
CA ASN A 315 20.57 -7.02 -2.86
C ASN A 315 19.45 -6.07 -3.27
N ILE A 316 19.67 -5.36 -4.38
CA ILE A 316 18.59 -4.72 -5.15
C ILE A 316 18.58 -5.42 -6.50
N ASP A 317 17.55 -6.21 -6.77
CA ASP A 317 17.37 -6.99 -7.97
C ASP A 317 16.33 -6.34 -8.88
N ASN A 318 16.78 -5.74 -9.99
CA ASN A 318 15.95 -5.25 -11.08
C ASN A 318 16.12 -6.17 -12.29
N ARG A 319 15.12 -7.00 -12.60
CA ARG A 319 15.21 -8.05 -13.62
C ARG A 319 14.06 -7.96 -14.60
N HIS A 320 14.32 -7.55 -15.84
CA HIS A 320 13.27 -7.29 -16.83
C HIS A 320 12.22 -6.30 -16.29
N SER A 321 12.68 -5.19 -15.70
CA SER A 321 11.83 -4.26 -14.96
C SER A 321 12.43 -2.86 -14.90
N TYR A 322 11.66 -1.90 -14.38
CA TYR A 322 11.97 -0.47 -14.44
C TYR A 322 12.16 0.12 -13.04
N ILE A 323 13.27 0.82 -12.83
CA ILE A 323 13.52 1.72 -11.69
C ILE A 323 13.75 3.11 -12.27
N GLU A 324 12.79 4.01 -12.06
CA GLU A 324 12.81 5.33 -12.69
C GLU A 324 12.51 6.44 -11.70
N GLY A 325 13.18 7.58 -11.87
CA GLY A 325 13.06 8.72 -10.96
C GLY A 325 13.46 10.01 -11.64
N ARG A 326 13.02 11.17 -11.15
CA ARG A 326 13.74 12.42 -11.45
C ARG A 326 15.12 12.37 -10.80
N SER A 327 15.26 11.72 -9.65
CA SER A 327 16.56 11.34 -9.10
C SER A 327 16.46 9.93 -8.55
N VAL A 328 17.47 9.10 -8.81
CA VAL A 328 17.49 7.68 -8.43
C VAL A 328 18.69 7.45 -7.53
N GLU A 329 18.47 7.07 -6.28
CA GLU A 329 19.51 6.74 -5.33
C GLU A 329 19.33 5.32 -4.79
N LEU A 330 20.25 4.43 -5.13
CA LEU A 330 20.24 3.02 -4.76
C LEU A 330 21.42 2.72 -3.84
N TYR A 331 21.14 2.27 -2.63
CA TYR A 331 22.14 1.88 -1.64
C TYR A 331 21.92 0.41 -1.26
N SER A 332 22.85 -0.46 -1.59
CA SER A 332 22.79 -1.88 -1.27
C SER A 332 24.03 -2.29 -0.48
N ARG A 333 23.86 -3.11 0.56
CA ARG A 333 24.99 -3.80 1.21
C ARG A 333 25.44 -5.04 0.42
N GLY A 334 24.59 -5.55 -0.46
CA GLY A 334 24.86 -6.62 -1.42
C GLY A 334 25.11 -6.09 -2.84
N VAL A 335 24.58 -6.82 -3.81
CA VAL A 335 24.72 -6.52 -5.24
C VAL A 335 23.51 -5.71 -5.72
N VAL A 336 23.76 -4.69 -6.54
CA VAL A 336 22.72 -4.12 -7.40
C VAL A 336 22.75 -4.91 -8.71
N ASN A 337 21.73 -5.73 -8.96
CA ASN A 337 21.57 -6.50 -10.19
C ASN A 337 20.57 -5.79 -11.09
N ASN A 338 21.02 -5.26 -12.22
CA ASN A 338 20.19 -4.73 -13.28
C ASN A 338 20.31 -5.63 -14.52
N LYS A 339 19.57 -6.74 -14.53
CA LYS A 339 19.64 -7.75 -15.61
C LYS A 339 18.47 -7.61 -16.55
N ASN A 340 18.71 -7.25 -17.81
CA ASN A 340 17.64 -6.88 -18.75
C ASN A 340 16.70 -5.79 -18.19
N GLY A 341 17.15 -5.03 -17.20
CA GLY A 341 16.36 -4.02 -16.51
C GLY A 341 16.80 -2.61 -16.90
N HIS A 342 15.97 -1.64 -16.53
CA HIS A 342 16.17 -0.23 -16.78
C HIS A 342 16.30 0.54 -15.46
N ILE A 343 17.38 1.30 -15.31
CA ILE A 343 17.58 2.26 -14.23
C ILE A 343 17.78 3.63 -14.86
N ASN A 344 16.71 4.42 -14.92
CA ASN A 344 16.67 5.63 -15.73
C ASN A 344 16.26 6.88 -14.96
N LEU A 345 16.64 8.03 -15.51
CA LEU A 345 15.98 9.28 -15.15
C LEU A 345 14.79 9.54 -16.07
N ASN A 346 13.68 10.05 -15.52
CA ASN A 346 12.49 10.44 -16.28
C ASN A 346 12.35 11.96 -16.47
N ASP A 347 13.34 12.74 -16.04
CA ASP A 347 13.38 14.19 -16.22
C ASP A 347 14.55 14.58 -17.12
N LYS A 348 14.22 15.06 -18.32
CA LYS A 348 15.17 15.44 -19.37
C LYS A 348 15.77 16.85 -19.20
N SER A 349 15.42 17.59 -18.14
CA SER A 349 15.59 19.05 -18.11
C SER A 349 16.52 19.56 -17.01
N THR A 350 16.93 18.74 -16.02
CA THR A 350 17.52 19.27 -14.77
C THR A 350 18.94 18.79 -14.44
N ASN A 351 19.88 19.76 -14.39
CA ASN A 351 21.25 19.60 -13.85
C ASN A 351 21.35 19.27 -12.36
N LYS A 352 20.23 19.05 -11.67
CA LYS A 352 20.18 18.69 -10.23
C LYS A 352 19.79 17.23 -10.00
N SER A 353 19.50 16.51 -11.06
CA SER A 353 19.04 15.12 -11.04
C SER A 353 20.20 14.16 -11.26
N ASN A 354 20.27 13.04 -10.56
CA ASN A 354 21.34 12.07 -10.79
C ASN A 354 20.87 10.64 -10.55
N ILE A 355 21.60 9.70 -11.13
CA ILE A 355 21.58 8.30 -10.72
C ILE A 355 22.78 8.09 -9.80
N ARG A 356 22.54 7.65 -8.57
CA ARG A 356 23.57 7.27 -7.60
C ARG A 356 23.38 5.81 -7.22
N ILE A 357 24.41 5.01 -7.40
CA ILE A 357 24.44 3.60 -7.01
C ILE A 357 25.62 3.40 -6.07
N VAL A 358 25.34 2.94 -4.84
CA VAL A 358 26.34 2.55 -3.86
C VAL A 358 26.08 1.11 -3.45
N ALA A 359 26.99 0.20 -3.78
CA ALA A 359 26.77 -1.23 -3.60
C ALA A 359 28.08 -1.97 -3.26
N LYS A 360 27.97 -3.24 -2.84
CA LYS A 360 29.14 -4.13 -2.79
C LYS A 360 29.66 -4.40 -4.21
N SER A 361 28.76 -4.78 -5.11
CA SER A 361 29.02 -4.96 -6.55
C SER A 361 27.85 -4.44 -7.38
N LEU A 362 28.10 -4.15 -8.66
CA LEU A 362 27.09 -3.85 -9.66
C LEU A 362 27.13 -4.91 -10.76
N ASN A 363 25.97 -5.47 -11.09
CA ASN A 363 25.79 -6.37 -12.23
C ASN A 363 24.76 -5.78 -13.18
N ASN A 364 25.22 -5.10 -14.22
CA ASN A 364 24.42 -4.49 -15.28
C ASN A 364 24.42 -5.33 -16.57
N ASN A 365 24.59 -6.65 -16.48
CA ASN A 365 24.61 -7.50 -17.68
C ASN A 365 23.28 -7.41 -18.43
N GLN A 366 23.32 -7.08 -19.73
CA GLN A 366 22.16 -6.80 -20.58
C GLN A 366 21.24 -5.68 -20.05
N GLY A 367 21.66 -4.97 -19.00
CA GLY A 367 20.89 -3.90 -18.38
C GLY A 367 21.17 -2.54 -19.00
N ASN A 368 20.27 -1.61 -18.77
CA ASN A 368 20.41 -0.22 -19.18
C ASN A 368 20.40 0.69 -17.95
N ILE A 369 21.47 1.46 -17.75
CA ILE A 369 21.55 2.54 -16.78
C ILE A 369 21.76 3.83 -17.56
N TYR A 370 20.73 4.66 -17.63
CA TYR A 370 20.74 5.81 -18.52
C TYR A 370 20.18 7.07 -17.87
N SER A 371 20.96 8.14 -17.96
CA SER A 371 20.53 9.47 -17.51
C SER A 371 20.31 10.37 -18.71
N GLU A 372 19.04 10.64 -19.03
CA GLU A 372 18.65 11.67 -19.99
C GLU A 372 18.51 13.01 -19.26
N GLY A 373 19.35 14.00 -19.58
CA GLY A 373 19.19 15.35 -19.06
C GLY A 373 19.45 15.58 -17.56
N GLY A 374 19.97 14.59 -16.84
CA GLY A 374 20.45 14.73 -15.46
C GLY A 374 21.89 15.26 -15.34
N ALA A 375 22.31 15.58 -14.12
CA ALA A 375 23.65 16.00 -13.71
C ALA A 375 24.73 14.92 -13.89
N GLY A 376 24.37 13.63 -13.90
CA GLY A 376 25.32 12.53 -14.09
C GLY A 376 24.94 11.20 -13.44
N ILE A 377 25.79 10.20 -13.65
CA ILE A 377 25.71 8.86 -13.08
C ILE A 377 26.90 8.66 -12.12
N TYR A 378 26.63 8.29 -10.87
CA TYR A 378 27.62 8.08 -9.82
C TYR A 378 27.54 6.64 -9.32
N ILE A 379 28.54 5.83 -9.64
CA ILE A 379 28.61 4.42 -9.22
C ILE A 379 29.79 4.24 -8.27
N ASN A 380 29.52 3.74 -7.07
CA ASN A 380 30.52 3.41 -6.07
C ASN A 380 30.36 1.95 -5.63
N THR A 381 31.28 1.10 -6.04
CA THR A 381 31.31 -0.33 -5.70
C THR A 381 32.54 -0.68 -4.87
N GLY A 382 32.38 -1.62 -3.95
CA GLY A 382 33.51 -2.18 -3.20
C GLY A 382 34.33 -3.16 -4.04
N GLU A 383 33.66 -3.99 -4.83
CA GLU A 383 34.27 -5.16 -5.49
C GLU A 383 34.20 -5.07 -7.02
N SER A 384 33.08 -5.45 -7.65
CA SER A 384 33.04 -5.65 -9.10
C SER A 384 31.94 -4.85 -9.79
N ILE A 385 32.22 -4.48 -11.05
CA ILE A 385 31.23 -3.96 -11.98
C ILE A 385 31.23 -4.89 -13.19
N LYS A 386 30.11 -5.58 -13.41
CA LYS A 386 29.86 -6.41 -14.60
C LYS A 386 28.89 -5.67 -15.51
N ASN A 387 29.25 -5.51 -16.78
CA ASN A 387 28.45 -4.81 -17.77
C ASN A 387 28.54 -5.50 -19.14
N GLU A 388 28.35 -6.81 -19.16
CA GLU A 388 28.37 -7.59 -20.41
C GLU A 388 27.09 -7.31 -21.21
N HIS A 389 27.23 -6.80 -22.43
CA HIS A 389 26.11 -6.35 -23.28
C HIS A 389 25.16 -5.33 -22.62
N GLY A 390 25.59 -4.71 -21.51
CA GLY A 390 24.85 -3.67 -20.81
C GLY A 390 25.27 -2.27 -21.28
N TYR A 391 24.39 -1.30 -21.07
CA TYR A 391 24.66 0.10 -21.34
C TYR A 391 24.67 0.91 -20.05
N ILE A 392 25.71 1.74 -19.89
CA ILE A 392 25.79 2.77 -18.85
C ILE A 392 26.17 4.06 -19.56
N GLY A 393 25.25 5.04 -19.62
CA GLY A 393 25.47 6.21 -20.47
C GLY A 393 24.62 7.43 -20.15
N LEU A 394 24.95 8.52 -20.82
CA LEU A 394 24.33 9.83 -20.66
C LEU A 394 23.79 10.31 -22.02
N SER A 395 22.73 11.13 -22.01
CA SER A 395 22.27 11.79 -23.22
C SER A 395 23.14 13.01 -23.59
N ASN A 396 23.59 13.09 -24.84
CA ASN A 396 24.31 14.26 -25.34
C ASN A 396 23.36 15.45 -25.41
N GLY A 397 23.46 16.39 -24.47
CA GLY A 397 22.60 17.59 -24.54
C GLY A 397 22.83 18.64 -23.45
N ILE A 398 23.40 18.26 -22.29
CA ILE A 398 23.61 19.22 -21.20
C ILE A 398 25.09 19.31 -20.82
N LYS A 399 25.60 20.54 -20.64
CA LYS A 399 26.97 20.82 -20.21
C LYS A 399 27.20 20.30 -18.77
N ASN A 400 28.37 19.73 -18.50
CA ASN A 400 28.84 19.23 -17.19
C ASN A 400 28.24 17.89 -16.69
N GLN A 401 27.66 17.08 -17.56
CA GLN A 401 27.31 15.71 -17.17
C GLN A 401 28.56 14.85 -16.99
N GLN A 402 28.57 14.00 -15.96
CA GLN A 402 29.70 13.11 -15.67
C GLN A 402 29.22 11.72 -15.29
N ILE A 403 29.90 10.70 -15.81
CA ILE A 403 29.87 9.35 -15.25
C ILE A 403 31.07 9.25 -14.33
N LYS A 404 30.85 9.05 -13.03
CA LYS A 404 31.90 8.80 -12.05
C LYS A 404 31.78 7.38 -11.53
N ILE A 405 32.79 6.57 -11.80
CA ILE A 405 32.90 5.21 -11.31
C ILE A 405 34.05 5.15 -10.30
N LYS A 406 33.74 4.77 -9.06
CA LYS A 406 34.72 4.41 -8.04
C LYS A 406 34.58 2.91 -7.79
N ASN A 407 35.65 2.16 -8.03
CA ASN A 407 35.72 0.75 -7.67
C ASN A 407 36.86 0.54 -6.67
N GLY A 408 36.53 0.16 -5.44
CA GLY A 408 37.46 0.16 -4.31
C GLY A 408 38.61 -0.83 -4.46
N SER A 409 38.31 -2.09 -4.79
CA SER A 409 39.31 -3.16 -4.80
C SER A 409 39.06 -4.28 -5.80
N GLY A 410 38.27 -4.07 -6.86
CA GLY A 410 38.07 -5.13 -7.86
C GLY A 410 37.96 -4.66 -9.30
N SER A 411 37.39 -5.52 -10.14
CA SER A 411 37.49 -5.42 -11.59
C SER A 411 36.28 -4.75 -12.22
N VAL A 412 36.53 -3.96 -13.28
CA VAL A 412 35.50 -3.40 -14.16
C VAL A 412 35.53 -4.19 -15.47
N PHE A 413 34.46 -4.93 -15.76
CA PHE A 413 34.31 -5.68 -17.01
C PHE A 413 33.42 -4.89 -17.97
N LEU A 414 34.04 -4.25 -18.97
CA LEU A 414 33.35 -3.58 -20.07
C LEU A 414 33.50 -4.45 -21.32
N ALA A 415 32.39 -4.98 -21.83
CA ALA A 415 32.38 -5.60 -23.15
C ALA A 415 32.21 -4.50 -24.21
N ALA A 416 33.12 -4.41 -25.18
CA ALA A 416 32.91 -3.58 -26.35
C ALA A 416 31.84 -4.23 -27.24
N ASN A 417 30.74 -3.53 -27.51
CA ASN A 417 29.84 -3.91 -28.58
C ASN A 417 30.61 -3.78 -29.91
N LYS A 418 30.82 -4.90 -30.60
CA LYS A 418 31.32 -4.90 -31.98
C LYS A 418 30.25 -4.44 -32.94
#